data_AF-A0A7S3MK81-F1
#
_entry.id   AF-A0A7S3MK81-F1
#
_cell.length_a   1.000
_cell.length_b   1.000
_cell.length_c   1.000
_cell.angle_alpha   90.00
_cell.angle_beta   90.00
_cell.angle_gamma   90.00
#
_symmetry.space_group_name_H-M   'P 1'
#
loop_
_entity.id
_entity.type
_entity.pdbx_description
1 polymer ?
#
loop_
_entity_poly.entity_id
_entity_poly.type
_entity_poly.pdbx_seq_one_letter_code
_entity_poly.pdbx_strand_id
1 'polypeptide(L)'
;MKVFPEYFDFGQFEMGRENMHTIKRPYIGFSMNFNFQDYNANIKLQCVHWHRLVKACANTEGYFDMLKNIRCMEATEYFKQCLQLNSFFAYHKKYYPNEYYHSEYWRVSPHYDNVFVETE
;
A
#
# COMPACT_ATOMS: atom_id res chain seq x y z
N MET A 1 -2.81 -8.87 -8.44
CA MET A 1 -1.40 -9.24 -8.16
C MET A 1 -1.20 -9.02 -6.66
N LYS A 2 -0.82 -10.02 -5.87
CA LYS A 2 -0.50 -9.78 -4.44
C LYS A 2 0.83 -9.04 -4.40
N VAL A 3 0.93 -7.95 -3.65
CA VAL A 3 2.20 -7.20 -3.47
C VAL A 3 3.14 -8.09 -2.67
N PHE A 4 4.16 -8.65 -3.33
CA PHE A 4 4.96 -9.78 -2.82
C PHE A 4 6.41 -9.46 -2.40
N PRO A 5 6.75 -8.22 -2.04
CA PRO A 5 7.86 -8.07 -1.10
C PRO A 5 7.54 -7.16 0.09
N GLU A 6 8.26 -7.37 1.20
CA GLU A 6 8.35 -6.42 2.34
C GLU A 6 8.71 -5.00 1.88
N TYR A 7 9.30 -4.89 0.70
CA TYR A 7 9.73 -3.65 0.07
C TYR A 7 9.19 -3.59 -1.35
N PHE A 8 8.39 -2.56 -1.63
CA PHE A 8 8.19 -2.10 -2.99
C PHE A 8 8.85 -0.73 -3.14
N ASP A 9 9.25 -0.43 -4.37
CA ASP A 9 9.68 0.90 -4.75
C ASP A 9 8.45 1.80 -4.91
N PHE A 10 8.50 2.98 -4.29
CA PHE A 10 7.37 3.91 -4.28
C PHE A 10 7.02 4.39 -5.69
N GLY A 11 8.03 4.60 -6.54
CA GLY A 11 7.84 5.01 -7.93
C GLY A 11 7.04 3.99 -8.77
N GLN A 12 6.98 2.73 -8.35
CA GLN A 12 6.21 1.69 -9.07
C GLN A 12 4.69 1.82 -8.97
N PHE A 13 4.20 2.71 -8.10
CA PHE A 13 2.77 2.97 -7.94
C PHE A 13 2.38 4.38 -8.39
N GLU A 14 3.32 5.13 -8.95
CA GLU A 14 3.05 6.43 -9.56
C GLU A 14 2.42 6.23 -10.94
N MET A 15 1.28 6.89 -11.14
CA MET A 15 0.49 6.81 -12.36
C MET A 15 0.71 8.04 -13.23
N GLY A 16 0.48 7.86 -14.53
CA GLY A 16 0.54 8.90 -15.55
C GLY A 16 -0.47 10.04 -15.42
N ARG A 17 -1.57 9.78 -14.72
CA ARG A 17 -2.64 10.75 -14.42
C ARG A 17 -2.33 11.50 -13.12
N GLU A 18 -3.19 12.45 -12.73
CA GLU A 18 -3.04 13.18 -11.47
C GLU A 18 -2.91 12.20 -10.28
N ASN A 19 -1.72 12.15 -9.68
CA ASN A 19 -1.40 11.28 -8.55
C ASN A 19 -2.02 11.83 -7.25
N MET A 20 -3.31 11.60 -7.04
CA MET A 20 -4.02 12.06 -5.84
C MET A 20 -3.72 11.21 -4.59
N HIS A 21 -3.29 9.96 -4.77
CA HIS A 21 -3.03 9.03 -3.66
C HIS A 21 -1.74 8.24 -3.85
N THR A 22 -1.04 7.99 -2.76
CA THR A 22 0.19 7.20 -2.71
C THR A 22 0.01 6.01 -1.77
N ILE A 23 0.61 4.87 -2.12
CA ILE A 23 0.83 3.79 -1.15
C ILE A 23 1.99 4.23 -0.26
N LYS A 24 1.71 4.40 1.04
CA LYS A 24 2.72 4.74 2.04
C LYS A 24 3.06 3.52 2.90
N ARG A 25 4.27 3.52 3.45
CA ARG A 25 4.66 2.56 4.49
C ARG A 25 3.89 2.87 5.78
N PRO A 26 3.64 1.85 6.63
CA PRO A 26 3.00 2.07 7.92
C PRO A 26 3.76 3.11 8.74
N TYR A 27 3.01 3.96 9.43
CA TYR A 27 3.56 5.06 10.22
C TYR A 27 4.13 4.53 11.54
N ILE A 28 5.46 4.37 11.59
CA ILE A 28 6.18 3.76 12.73
C ILE A 28 6.14 4.67 13.98
N GLY A 29 5.91 5.97 13.82
CA GLY A 29 5.79 6.91 14.94
C GLY A 29 4.46 6.81 15.70
N PHE A 30 3.60 5.86 15.37
CA PHE A 30 2.35 5.62 16.06
C PHE A 30 2.58 4.88 17.38
N SER A 31 2.33 5.54 18.52
CA SER A 31 2.52 4.97 19.85
C SER A 31 1.19 4.71 20.55
N MET A 32 1.07 3.52 21.14
CA MET A 32 -0.02 3.15 22.04
C MET A 32 0.38 3.36 23.50
N ASN A 33 -0.60 3.63 24.37
CA ASN A 33 -0.36 3.84 25.80
C ASN A 33 -0.13 2.53 26.57
N PHE A 34 -0.35 1.36 25.94
CA PHE A 34 -0.15 0.06 26.55
C PHE A 34 1.11 -0.63 26.04
N ASN A 35 1.66 -1.53 26.86
CA ASN A 35 2.80 -2.33 26.50
C ASN A 35 2.40 -3.40 25.48
N PHE A 36 2.98 -3.34 24.28
CA PHE A 36 2.77 -4.32 23.21
C PHE A 36 4.12 -4.73 22.62
N GLN A 37 4.33 -6.03 22.50
CA GLN A 37 5.50 -6.59 21.85
C GLN A 37 5.20 -6.84 20.37
N ASP A 38 5.76 -6.00 19.49
CA ASP A 38 5.79 -6.26 18.05
C ASP A 38 7.18 -6.68 17.58
N TYR A 39 7.21 -7.56 16.59
CA TYR A 39 8.46 -7.97 15.94
C TYR A 39 8.71 -7.10 14.71
N ASN A 40 9.95 -6.63 14.53
CA ASN A 40 10.34 -5.79 13.39
C ASN A 40 10.04 -6.40 12.02
N ALA A 41 9.98 -7.73 11.92
CA ALA A 41 9.59 -8.43 10.69
C ALA A 41 8.14 -8.11 10.26
N ASN A 42 7.24 -7.89 11.22
CA ASN A 42 5.82 -7.63 10.93
C ASN A 42 5.53 -6.18 10.54
N ILE A 43 6.41 -5.25 10.92
CA ILE A 43 6.23 -3.81 10.68
C ILE A 43 6.33 -3.49 9.19
N LYS A 44 7.17 -4.23 8.46
CA LYS A 44 7.43 -3.99 7.03
C LYS A 44 6.33 -4.51 6.12
N LEU A 45 5.57 -5.51 6.58
CA LEU A 45 4.47 -6.08 5.81
C LEU A 45 3.29 -5.11 5.73
N GLN A 46 2.79 -4.89 4.52
CA GLN A 46 1.69 -3.95 4.27
C GLN A 46 0.43 -4.33 5.04
N CYS A 47 -0.14 -3.35 5.74
CA CYS A 47 -1.34 -3.43 6.58
C CYS A 47 -1.27 -4.38 7.80
N VAL A 48 -0.26 -5.25 7.90
CA VAL A 48 -0.11 -6.23 9.00
C VAL A 48 0.14 -5.55 10.33
N HIS A 49 0.97 -4.51 10.35
CA HIS A 49 1.25 -3.73 11.56
C HIS A 49 -0.04 -3.18 12.18
N TRP A 50 -0.91 -2.55 11.37
CA TRP A 50 -2.17 -2.00 11.82
C TRP A 50 -3.15 -3.08 12.31
N HIS A 51 -3.23 -4.21 11.61
CA HIS A 51 -4.04 -5.35 12.05
C HIS A 51 -3.62 -5.87 13.44
N ARG A 52 -2.31 -5.94 13.69
CA ARG A 52 -1.77 -6.38 14.98
C ARG A 52 -2.05 -5.37 16.09
N LEU A 53 -1.94 -4.07 15.79
CA LEU A 53 -2.31 -3.00 16.72
C LEU A 53 -3.80 -3.05 17.09
N VAL A 54 -4.70 -3.25 16.12
CA VAL A 54 -6.15 -3.39 16.38
C VAL A 54 -6.43 -4.60 17.27
N LYS A 55 -5.75 -5.72 17.03
CA LYS A 55 -5.86 -6.89 17.92
C LYS A 55 -5.34 -6.61 19.32
N ALA A 56 -4.22 -5.90 19.45
CA ALA A 56 -3.67 -5.53 20.75
C ALA A 56 -4.65 -4.63 21.51
N CYS A 57 -5.21 -3.61 20.86
CA CYS A 57 -6.27 -2.76 21.39
C CYS A 57 -7.47 -3.56 21.91
N ALA A 58 -8.00 -4.47 21.08
CA ALA A 58 -9.15 -5.30 21.46
C ALA A 58 -8.83 -6.20 22.66
N ASN A 59 -7.58 -6.69 22.77
CA ASN A 59 -7.15 -7.54 23.87
C ASN A 59 -6.92 -6.77 25.18
N THR A 60 -6.44 -5.52 25.12
CA THR A 60 -6.14 -4.72 26.31
C THR A 60 -7.36 -4.01 26.88
N GLU A 61 -8.21 -3.46 26.02
CA GLU A 61 -9.33 -2.61 26.42
C GLU A 61 -10.68 -3.32 26.30
N GLY A 62 -10.77 -4.37 25.48
CA GLY A 62 -12.04 -4.98 25.11
C GLY A 62 -12.74 -4.22 23.98
N TYR A 63 -13.69 -4.87 23.32
CA TYR A 63 -14.29 -4.36 22.07
C TYR A 63 -15.01 -3.01 22.24
N PHE A 64 -15.78 -2.83 23.31
CA PHE A 64 -16.57 -1.61 23.51
C PHE A 64 -15.73 -0.41 23.94
N ASP A 65 -14.68 -0.62 24.73
CA ASP A 65 -13.81 0.47 25.17
C ASP A 65 -12.76 0.83 24.11
N MET A 66 -12.38 -0.13 23.26
CA MET A 66 -11.61 0.15 22.03
C MET A 66 -12.30 1.19 21.14
N LEU A 67 -13.64 1.17 21.06
CA LEU A 67 -14.42 2.14 20.27
C LEU A 67 -14.44 3.55 20.89
N LYS A 68 -13.99 3.69 22.15
CA LYS A 68 -13.88 4.99 22.83
C LYS A 68 -12.46 5.53 22.81
N ASN A 69 -11.44 4.66 22.74
CA ASN A 69 -10.06 5.08 22.66
C ASN A 69 -9.72 5.61 21.26
N ILE A 70 -9.37 6.90 21.19
CA ILE A 70 -8.99 7.60 19.95
C ILE A 70 -7.85 6.90 19.21
N ARG A 71 -6.83 6.38 19.91
CA ARG A 71 -5.69 5.70 19.28
C ARG A 71 -6.10 4.38 18.66
N CYS A 72 -6.96 3.63 19.35
CA CYS A 72 -7.47 2.39 18.79
C CYS A 72 -8.36 2.65 17.57
N MET A 73 -9.20 3.69 17.61
CA MET A 73 -9.97 4.11 16.44
C MET A 73 -9.09 4.54 15.27
N GLU A 74 -8.08 5.38 15.49
CA GLU A 74 -7.10 5.75 14.46
C GLU A 74 -6.45 4.52 13.82
N ALA A 75 -5.99 3.55 14.63
CA ALA A 75 -5.40 2.32 14.13
C ALA A 75 -6.38 1.50 13.26
N THR A 76 -7.67 1.46 13.64
CA THR A 76 -8.70 0.79 12.83
C THR A 76 -8.94 1.48 11.49
N GLU A 77 -8.95 2.81 11.47
CA GLU A 77 -9.13 3.57 10.22
C GLU A 77 -7.92 3.42 9.30
N TYR A 78 -6.69 3.49 9.84
CA TYR A 78 -5.49 3.20 9.06
C TYR A 78 -5.48 1.77 8.51
N PHE A 79 -5.96 0.79 9.27
CA PHE A 79 -6.08 -0.57 8.78
C PHE A 79 -7.06 -0.69 7.61
N LYS A 80 -8.26 -0.10 7.73
CA LYS A 80 -9.27 -0.11 6.65
C LYS A 80 -8.76 0.58 5.39
N GLN A 81 -8.21 1.79 5.53
CA GLN A 81 -7.66 2.56 4.40
C GLN A 81 -6.52 1.81 3.72
N CYS A 82 -5.63 1.19 4.51
CA CYS A 82 -4.54 0.39 3.98
C CYS A 82 -5.05 -0.78 3.13
N LEU A 83 -6.06 -1.52 3.60
CA LEU A 83 -6.65 -2.61 2.83
C LEU A 83 -7.33 -2.14 1.54
N GLN A 84 -8.08 -1.04 1.61
CA GLN A 84 -8.78 -0.47 0.46
C GLN A 84 -7.79 -0.02 -0.62
N LEU A 85 -6.77 0.77 -0.24
CA LEU A 85 -5.74 1.25 -1.17
C LEU A 85 -4.94 0.09 -1.75
N ASN A 86 -4.45 -0.84 -0.92
CA ASN A 86 -3.67 -1.98 -1.43
C ASN A 86 -4.51 -2.85 -2.37
N SER A 87 -5.81 -3.04 -2.10
CA SER A 87 -6.70 -3.79 -2.99
C SER A 87 -6.93 -3.06 -4.31
N PHE A 88 -7.13 -1.74 -4.27
CA PHE A 88 -7.24 -0.91 -5.47
C PHE A 88 -5.99 -1.01 -6.34
N PHE A 89 -4.80 -0.74 -5.77
CA PHE A 89 -3.55 -0.81 -6.52
C PHE A 89 -3.24 -2.23 -7.01
N ALA A 90 -3.57 -3.27 -6.24
CA ALA A 90 -3.39 -4.67 -6.66
C ALA A 90 -4.29 -5.07 -7.84
N TYR A 91 -5.51 -4.53 -7.90
CA TYR A 91 -6.43 -4.69 -9.01
C TYR A 91 -5.95 -3.90 -10.23
N HIS A 92 -5.67 -2.61 -10.02
CA HIS A 92 -5.30 -1.69 -11.08
C HIS A 92 -3.99 -2.09 -11.76
N LYS A 93 -2.97 -2.46 -10.98
CA LYS A 93 -1.68 -2.96 -11.52
C LYS A 93 -1.82 -4.29 -12.27
N LYS A 94 -2.87 -5.08 -12.00
CA LYS A 94 -3.13 -6.33 -12.72
C LYS A 94 -3.78 -6.08 -14.08
N TYR A 95 -4.75 -5.17 -14.15
CA TYR A 95 -5.59 -5.00 -15.35
C TYR A 95 -5.22 -3.78 -16.20
N TYR A 96 -4.57 -2.77 -15.59
CA TYR A 96 -4.17 -1.52 -16.23
C TYR A 96 -2.68 -1.21 -15.93
N PRO A 97 -1.75 -2.11 -16.29
CA PRO A 97 -0.33 -1.89 -16.01
C PRO A 97 0.24 -0.70 -16.79
N ASN A 98 -0.30 -0.41 -17.97
CA ASN A 98 0.09 0.69 -18.85
C ASN A 98 -0.15 2.08 -18.26
N GLU A 99 -0.90 2.23 -17.16
CA GLU A 99 -1.11 3.53 -16.52
C GLU A 99 0.01 3.92 -15.55
N TYR A 100 0.93 3.00 -15.24
CA TYR A 100 2.04 3.24 -14.31
C TYR A 100 3.33 3.62 -15.05
N TYR A 101 4.02 4.66 -14.59
CA TYR A 101 5.25 5.15 -15.26
C TYR A 101 6.35 4.09 -15.41
N HIS A 102 6.42 3.17 -14.45
CA HIS A 102 7.42 2.11 -14.45
C HIS A 102 7.08 0.93 -15.37
N SER A 103 5.90 0.96 -16.01
CA SER A 103 5.53 -0.06 -16.98
C SER A 103 6.19 0.21 -18.31
N GLU A 104 6.75 -0.83 -18.93
CA GLU A 104 7.23 -0.80 -20.31
C GLU A 104 6.12 -0.37 -21.30
N TYR A 105 4.87 -0.60 -20.94
CA TYR A 105 3.70 -0.26 -21.74
C TYR A 105 3.18 1.16 -21.52
N TRP A 106 3.74 1.93 -20.57
CA TRP A 106 3.35 3.33 -20.35
C TRP A 106 3.72 4.21 -21.55
N ARG A 107 4.95 4.07 -22.03
CA ARG A 107 5.43 4.75 -23.23
C ARG A 107 6.08 3.72 -24.13
N VAL A 108 5.26 3.09 -24.97
CA VAL A 108 5.70 2.05 -25.90
C VAL A 108 6.72 2.64 -26.87
N SER A 109 7.95 2.16 -26.78
CA SER A 109 8.96 2.42 -27.81
C SER A 109 8.63 1.61 -29.06
N PRO A 110 8.61 2.23 -30.25
CA PRO A 110 8.41 1.47 -31.47
C PRO A 110 9.53 0.45 -31.67
N HIS A 111 9.19 -0.72 -32.19
CA HIS A 111 10.19 -1.67 -32.66
C HIS A 111 10.99 -1.06 -33.81
N TYR A 112 12.27 -1.44 -33.92
CA TYR A 112 13.22 -0.91 -34.90
C TYR A 112 12.67 -0.97 -36.34
N ASP A 113 12.01 -2.05 -36.69
CA ASP A 113 11.40 -2.29 -38.02
C ASP A 113 10.34 -1.24 -38.39
N ASN A 114 9.71 -0.60 -37.41
CA ASN A 114 8.69 0.43 -37.63
C ASN A 114 9.28 1.86 -37.68
N VAL A 115 10.57 2.03 -37.40
CA VAL A 115 11.23 3.35 -37.34
C VAL A 115 11.91 3.70 -38.66
N PHE A 116 12.46 2.70 -39.36
CA PHE A 116 13.16 2.86 -40.63
C PHE A 116 12.40 2.14 -41.75
N VAL A 117 11.16 2.55 -41.99
CA VAL A 117 10.49 2.17 -43.24
C VAL A 117 11.11 3.04 -44.34
N GLU A 118 12.01 2.47 -45.13
CA GLU A 118 12.48 3.10 -46.36
C GLU A 118 11.26 3.39 -47.24
N THR A 119 10.83 4.64 -47.28
CA THR A 119 9.85 5.12 -48.26
C THR A 119 10.58 5.22 -49.60
N GLU A 120 10.40 4.21 -50.46
CA GLU A 120 10.65 4.34 -51.90
C GLU A 120 9.74 5.41 -52.52
#